data_AF-A0A0C2X5N9-F1
#
_entry.id   AF-A0A0C2X5N9-F1
#
_cell.length_a   1.000
_cell.length_b   1.000
_cell.length_c   1.000
_cell.angle_alpha   90.00
_cell.angle_beta   90.00
_cell.angle_gamma   90.00
#
_symmetry.space_group_name_H-M   'P 1'
#
loop_
_entity.id
_entity.type
_entity.pdbx_description
1 polymer ?
#
loop_
_entity_poly.entity_id
_entity_poly.type
_entity_poly.pdbx_seq_one_letter_code
_entity_poly.pdbx_strand_id
1 'polypeptide(L)'
;PAFAASGDSAIFFHEILKTDVYSVLRKFEMWACTRDHVPKTDTLVSMRSECANLITESLQTITQNKKVTMNYANYDRAIVQKFHVKLVGWPEDIKFATPHTIYTVDEARLLRHYLQEKSCHWVKLSKQEARKHMASIVEKEKEGVIIGRKRKVRSDKG
;
A
#
# COMPACT_ATOMS: atom_id res chain seq x y z
N PRO A 1 14.29 -19.51 32.61
CA PRO A 1 13.02 -20.26 32.43
C PRO A 1 12.94 -21.45 33.39
N ALA A 2 12.19 -21.32 34.49
CA ALA A 2 12.08 -22.34 35.54
C ALA A 2 11.31 -23.61 35.11
N PHE A 3 10.49 -23.52 34.06
CA PHE A 3 9.63 -24.61 33.58
C PHE A 3 10.41 -25.81 33.03
N ALA A 4 11.50 -25.59 32.28
CA ALA A 4 12.30 -26.67 31.69
C ALA A 4 13.36 -27.25 32.63
N ALA A 5 13.50 -26.68 33.83
CA ALA A 5 14.51 -27.05 34.82
C ALA A 5 13.93 -27.80 36.03
N SER A 6 12.61 -27.96 36.11
CA SER A 6 11.98 -28.81 37.12
C SER A 6 12.06 -30.28 36.70
N GLY A 7 12.44 -31.17 37.62
CA GLY A 7 12.55 -32.60 37.33
C GLY A 7 11.25 -33.20 36.81
N ASP A 8 10.11 -32.75 37.32
CA ASP A 8 8.78 -33.24 36.94
C ASP A 8 8.39 -32.92 35.49
N SER A 9 8.83 -31.77 34.96
CA SER A 9 8.53 -31.43 33.57
C SER A 9 9.32 -32.31 32.62
N ALA A 10 10.60 -32.57 32.91
CA ALA A 10 11.44 -33.48 32.13
C ALA A 10 10.85 -34.90 32.05
N ILE A 11 10.30 -35.41 33.16
CA ILE A 11 9.60 -36.70 33.20
C ILE A 11 8.36 -36.68 32.29
N PHE A 12 7.52 -35.66 32.39
CA PHE A 12 6.33 -35.53 31.53
C PHE A 12 6.69 -35.55 30.03
N PHE A 13 7.70 -34.78 29.62
CA PHE A 13 8.13 -34.75 28.21
C PHE A 13 8.60 -36.13 27.74
N HIS A 14 9.38 -36.83 28.56
CA HIS A 14 9.89 -38.15 28.20
C HIS A 14 8.81 -39.24 28.24
N GLU A 15 7.95 -39.28 29.25
CA GLU A 15 6.97 -40.35 29.44
C GLU A 15 5.71 -40.18 28.59
N ILE A 16 5.21 -38.95 28.45
CA ILE A 16 3.96 -38.68 27.74
C ILE A 16 4.24 -38.29 26.30
N LEU A 17 5.13 -37.31 26.10
CA LEU A 17 5.42 -36.78 24.76
C LEU A 17 6.51 -37.57 24.02
N LYS A 18 7.15 -38.55 24.69
CA LYS A 18 8.19 -39.43 24.14
C LYS A 18 9.33 -38.67 23.47
N THR A 19 9.69 -37.51 24.02
CA THR A 19 10.72 -36.62 23.49
C THR A 19 11.35 -35.81 24.63
N ASP A 20 12.58 -35.34 24.48
CA ASP A 20 13.20 -34.49 25.49
C ASP A 20 12.68 -33.03 25.40
N VAL A 21 12.72 -32.33 26.53
CA VAL A 21 12.25 -30.94 26.64
C VAL A 21 13.02 -30.00 25.72
N TYR A 22 14.31 -30.25 25.47
CA TYR A 22 15.13 -29.39 24.60
C TYR A 22 14.77 -29.58 23.13
N SER A 23 14.43 -30.80 22.70
CA SER A 23 13.91 -31.07 21.36
C SER A 23 12.59 -30.34 21.10
N VAL A 24 11.68 -30.31 22.08
CA VAL A 24 10.43 -29.54 21.96
C VAL A 24 10.72 -28.05 21.91
N LEU A 25 11.60 -27.54 22.79
CA LEU A 25 11.96 -26.14 22.81
C LEU A 25 12.62 -25.70 21.49
N ARG A 26 13.54 -26.52 20.95
CA ARG A 26 14.20 -26.29 19.67
C ARG A 26 13.21 -26.33 18.50
N LYS A 27 12.26 -27.27 18.51
CA LYS A 27 11.18 -27.32 17.51
C LYS A 27 10.27 -26.11 17.60
N PHE A 28 9.94 -25.65 18.81
CA PHE A 28 9.15 -24.45 19.03
C PHE A 28 9.88 -23.19 18.56
N GLU A 29 11.15 -23.05 18.92
CA GLU A 29 12.01 -21.96 18.46
C GLU A 29 12.13 -21.96 16.93
N MET A 30 12.38 -23.12 16.32
CA MET A 30 12.43 -23.26 14.87
C MET A 30 11.10 -22.87 14.22
N TRP A 31 9.97 -23.31 14.77
CA TRP A 31 8.65 -22.90 14.29
C TRP A 31 8.44 -21.39 14.41
N ALA A 32 8.75 -20.79 15.56
CA ALA A 32 8.64 -19.35 15.79
C ALA A 32 9.52 -18.56 14.82
N CYS A 33 10.79 -18.94 14.67
CA CYS A 33 11.71 -18.35 13.71
C CYS A 33 11.20 -18.51 12.27
N THR A 34 10.69 -19.68 11.87
CA THR A 34 10.12 -19.85 10.52
C THR A 34 8.85 -19.03 10.30
N ARG A 35 8.09 -18.73 11.35
CA ARG A 35 6.88 -17.90 11.27
C ARG A 35 7.22 -16.43 11.03
N ASP A 36 8.26 -15.94 11.69
CA ASP A 36 8.77 -14.57 11.51
C ASP A 36 9.57 -14.42 10.20
N HIS A 37 10.14 -15.52 9.69
CA HIS A 37 10.87 -15.59 8.42
C HIS A 37 10.05 -16.18 7.27
N VAL A 38 8.72 -16.33 7.38
CA VAL A 38 7.91 -16.62 6.18
C VAL A 38 8.17 -15.43 5.25
N PRO A 39 8.88 -15.63 4.12
CA PRO A 39 9.05 -14.55 3.17
C PRO A 39 7.63 -14.13 2.83
N LYS A 40 7.31 -12.83 2.93
CA LYS A 40 6.02 -12.35 2.40
C LYS A 40 5.99 -12.85 0.96
N THR A 41 5.24 -13.92 0.71
CA THR A 41 5.12 -14.48 -0.62
C THR A 41 4.63 -13.33 -1.47
N ASP A 42 5.34 -13.03 -2.56
CA ASP A 42 4.96 -12.03 -3.54
C ASP A 42 3.69 -12.52 -4.27
N THR A 43 2.60 -12.58 -3.51
CA THR A 43 1.26 -12.77 -4.00
C THR A 43 0.81 -11.46 -4.61
N LEU A 44 -0.07 -11.54 -5.60
CA LEU A 44 -0.68 -10.35 -6.17
C LEU A 44 -1.33 -9.46 -5.09
N VAL A 45 -1.92 -10.05 -4.05
CA VAL A 45 -2.55 -9.33 -2.95
C VAL A 45 -1.54 -8.53 -2.12
N SER A 46 -0.39 -9.14 -1.77
CA SER A 46 0.65 -8.46 -1.01
C SER A 46 1.30 -7.34 -1.83
N MET A 47 1.58 -7.57 -3.11
CA MET A 47 2.16 -6.55 -4.00
C MET A 47 1.23 -5.35 -4.22
N ARG A 48 -0.08 -5.58 -4.42
CA ARG A 48 -1.08 -4.50 -4.53
C ARG A 48 -1.13 -3.66 -3.25
N SER A 49 -1.13 -4.33 -2.10
CA SER A 49 -1.15 -3.66 -0.79
C SER A 49 0.12 -2.83 -0.56
N GLU A 50 1.28 -3.36 -0.94
CA GLU A 50 2.55 -2.65 -0.84
C GLU A 50 2.59 -1.42 -1.75
N CYS A 51 2.14 -1.52 -3.01
CA CYS A 51 2.03 -0.36 -3.90
C CYS A 51 1.11 0.72 -3.32
N ALA A 52 -0.05 0.32 -2.78
CA ALA A 52 -1.00 1.25 -2.17
C ALA A 52 -0.40 1.97 -0.94
N ASN A 53 0.35 1.23 -0.11
CA ASN A 53 1.04 1.78 1.05
C ASN A 53 2.16 2.75 0.62
N LEU A 54 3.02 2.35 -0.33
CA LEU A 54 4.09 3.21 -0.84
C LEU A 54 3.55 4.53 -1.38
N ILE A 55 2.47 4.50 -2.18
CA ILE A 55 1.84 5.72 -2.71
C ILE A 55 1.27 6.58 -1.57
N THR A 56 0.59 5.98 -0.60
CA THR A 56 -0.08 6.71 0.49
C THR A 56 0.92 7.29 1.48
N GLU A 57 1.91 6.52 1.91
CA GLU A 57 2.97 6.95 2.83
C GLU A 57 3.80 8.08 2.23
N SER A 58 4.18 7.97 0.94
CA SER A 58 4.92 9.02 0.25
C SER A 58 4.07 10.29 0.06
N LEU A 59 2.76 10.16 -0.20
CA LEU A 59 1.82 11.29 -0.26
C LEU A 59 1.72 12.00 1.10
N GLN A 60 1.54 11.24 2.18
CA GLN A 60 1.47 11.80 3.53
C GLN A 60 2.76 12.50 3.93
N THR A 61 3.90 11.94 3.52
CA THR A 61 5.23 12.51 3.76
C THR A 61 5.41 13.84 3.04
N ILE A 62 5.12 13.91 1.73
CA ILE A 62 5.35 15.14 0.94
C ILE A 62 4.39 16.28 1.34
N THR A 63 3.17 15.91 1.76
CA THR A 63 2.14 16.86 2.23
C THR A 63 2.28 17.20 3.72
N GLN A 64 3.16 16.52 4.45
CA GLN A 64 3.31 16.61 5.91
C GLN A 64 1.99 16.38 6.67
N ASN A 65 1.10 15.54 6.13
CA ASN A 65 -0.21 15.29 6.69
C ASN A 65 -0.56 13.79 6.66
N LYS A 66 -0.45 13.15 7.83
CA LYS A 66 -0.72 11.72 8.04
C LYS A 66 -2.18 11.29 7.83
N LYS A 67 -3.12 12.23 7.72
CA LYS A 67 -4.55 11.93 7.50
C LYS A 67 -4.93 11.96 6.02
N VAL A 68 -4.02 12.35 5.13
CA VAL A 68 -4.30 12.36 3.69
C VAL A 68 -4.41 10.94 3.18
N THR A 69 -5.46 10.69 2.42
CA THR A 69 -5.69 9.43 1.71
C THR A 69 -5.77 9.68 0.22
N MET A 70 -5.29 8.72 -0.56
CA MET A 70 -5.27 8.83 -2.02
C MET A 70 -6.70 8.77 -2.59
N ASN A 71 -6.99 9.62 -3.56
CA ASN A 71 -8.28 9.62 -4.27
C ASN A 71 -8.05 9.58 -5.78
N TYR A 72 -8.04 8.38 -6.35
CA TYR A 72 -7.84 8.19 -7.79
C TYR A 72 -9.00 8.73 -8.62
N ALA A 73 -10.24 8.60 -8.12
CA ALA A 73 -11.42 9.04 -8.86
C ALA A 73 -11.47 10.56 -9.02
N ASN A 74 -11.08 11.33 -8.01
CA ASN A 74 -11.10 12.79 -8.05
C ASN A 74 -9.68 13.37 -7.96
N TYR A 75 -8.70 12.68 -8.53
CA TYR A 75 -7.28 12.95 -8.34
C TYR A 75 -6.89 14.41 -8.55
N ASP A 76 -7.28 15.00 -9.69
CA ASP A 76 -6.89 16.37 -10.04
C ASP A 76 -7.36 17.41 -9.02
N ARG A 77 -8.58 17.27 -8.50
CA ARG A 77 -9.16 18.22 -7.54
C ARG A 77 -8.80 17.89 -6.09
N ALA A 78 -8.92 16.62 -5.71
CA ALA A 78 -8.74 16.18 -4.33
C ALA A 78 -7.27 16.07 -3.92
N ILE A 79 -6.37 15.82 -4.88
CA ILE A 79 -4.94 15.65 -4.64
C ILE A 79 -4.17 16.83 -5.22
N VAL A 80 -4.20 17.01 -6.54
CA VAL A 80 -3.32 17.97 -7.23
C VAL A 80 -3.64 19.41 -6.85
N GLN A 81 -4.90 19.83 -6.96
CA GLN A 81 -5.31 21.19 -6.62
C GLN A 81 -5.20 21.49 -5.14
N LYS A 82 -5.66 20.55 -4.30
CA LYS A 82 -5.78 20.77 -2.86
C LYS A 82 -4.41 20.82 -2.17
N PHE A 83 -3.53 19.89 -2.52
CA PHE A 83 -2.25 19.73 -1.84
C PHE A 83 -1.06 20.23 -2.68
N HIS A 84 -1.28 20.66 -3.92
CA HIS A 84 -0.23 21.12 -4.83
C HIS A 84 0.87 20.06 -5.01
N VAL A 85 0.47 18.80 -5.13
CA VAL A 85 1.38 17.67 -5.38
C VAL A 85 0.87 16.81 -6.51
N LYS A 86 1.78 16.23 -7.27
CA LYS A 86 1.46 15.36 -8.41
C LYS A 86 2.34 14.13 -8.39
N LEU A 87 1.74 12.97 -8.62
CA LEU A 87 2.43 11.72 -8.89
C LEU A 87 2.90 11.75 -10.36
N VAL A 88 4.21 11.66 -10.57
CA VAL A 88 4.86 11.67 -11.88
C VAL A 88 5.56 10.34 -12.12
N GLY A 89 5.79 10.00 -13.39
CA GLY A 89 6.45 8.76 -13.80
C GLY A 89 5.62 7.49 -13.53
N TRP A 90 4.30 7.61 -13.56
CA TRP A 90 3.42 6.45 -13.56
C TRP A 90 3.65 5.60 -14.83
N PRO A 91 3.80 4.27 -14.75
CA PRO A 91 4.05 3.43 -15.92
C PRO A 91 2.96 3.57 -16.99
N GLU A 92 3.36 3.73 -18.26
CA GLU A 92 2.42 3.95 -19.38
C GLU A 92 1.54 2.72 -19.65
N ASP A 93 2.09 1.52 -19.44
CA ASP A 93 1.39 0.24 -19.65
C ASP A 93 0.33 -0.05 -18.58
N ILE A 94 0.31 0.72 -17.49
CA ILE A 94 -0.58 0.50 -16.36
C ILE A 94 -1.59 1.63 -16.28
N LYS A 95 -2.88 1.29 -16.37
CA LYS A 95 -3.96 2.25 -16.17
C LYS A 95 -3.82 2.95 -14.82
N PHE A 96 -3.85 4.28 -14.83
CA PHE A 96 -3.84 5.09 -13.61
C PHE A 96 -5.11 4.87 -12.79
N ALA A 97 -5.01 4.03 -11.75
CA ALA A 97 -6.10 3.62 -10.89
C ALA A 97 -5.55 3.13 -9.54
N THR A 98 -6.45 2.73 -8.64
CA THR A 98 -6.04 2.13 -7.37
C THR A 98 -5.23 0.85 -7.61
N PRO A 99 -4.10 0.62 -6.90
CA PRO A 99 -3.32 -0.61 -7.07
C PRO A 99 -4.15 -1.88 -6.87
N HIS A 100 -5.22 -1.83 -6.06
CA HIS A 100 -6.10 -2.97 -5.86
C HIS A 100 -6.86 -3.42 -7.13
N THR A 101 -6.94 -2.59 -8.18
CA THR A 101 -7.57 -2.96 -9.47
C THR A 101 -6.59 -3.58 -10.48
N ILE A 102 -5.29 -3.67 -10.17
CA ILE A 102 -4.28 -4.26 -11.06
C ILE A 102 -4.53 -5.76 -11.18
N TYR A 103 -4.72 -6.34 -12.36
CA TYR A 103 -5.16 -7.75 -12.47
C TYR A 103 -4.02 -8.77 -12.55
N THR A 104 -2.84 -8.36 -13.02
CA THR A 104 -1.72 -9.27 -13.26
C THR A 104 -0.59 -9.07 -12.26
N VAL A 105 0.18 -10.15 -12.03
CA VAL A 105 1.38 -10.11 -11.19
C VAL A 105 2.44 -9.20 -11.79
N ASP A 106 2.59 -9.23 -13.12
CA ASP A 106 3.60 -8.44 -13.83
C ASP A 106 3.34 -6.94 -13.72
N GLU A 107 2.08 -6.49 -13.90
CA GLU A 107 1.70 -5.09 -13.66
C GLU A 107 1.98 -4.67 -12.21
N ALA A 108 1.63 -5.52 -11.23
CA ALA A 108 1.83 -5.20 -9.82
C ALA A 108 3.32 -5.10 -9.47
N ARG A 109 4.13 -5.99 -10.04
CA ARG A 109 5.60 -5.97 -9.89
C ARG A 109 6.21 -4.75 -10.57
N LEU A 110 5.76 -4.41 -11.77
CA LEU A 110 6.24 -3.25 -12.52
C LEU A 110 5.94 -1.94 -11.79
N LEU A 111 4.70 -1.76 -11.30
CA LEU A 111 4.35 -0.58 -10.51
C LEU A 111 5.17 -0.49 -9.23
N ARG A 112 5.33 -1.62 -8.51
CA ARG A 112 6.15 -1.70 -7.29
C ARG A 112 7.58 -1.26 -7.56
N HIS A 113 8.19 -1.77 -8.63
CA HIS A 113 9.54 -1.43 -9.05
C HIS A 113 9.68 0.08 -9.29
N TYR A 114 8.78 0.68 -10.06
CA TYR A 114 8.79 2.12 -10.32
C TYR A 114 8.66 2.96 -9.06
N LEU A 115 7.82 2.55 -8.10
CA LEU A 115 7.64 3.24 -6.81
C LEU A 115 8.88 3.11 -5.90
N GLN A 116 9.53 1.95 -5.91
CA GLN A 116 10.74 1.67 -5.11
C GLN A 116 11.95 2.44 -5.64
N GLU A 117 12.16 2.43 -6.96
CA GLU A 117 13.26 3.14 -7.63
C GLU A 117 13.05 4.66 -7.71
N LYS A 118 11.91 5.17 -7.24
CA LYS A 118 11.51 6.58 -7.39
C LYS A 118 11.35 7.04 -8.84
N SER A 119 11.26 6.12 -9.80
CA SER A 119 10.81 6.43 -11.15
C SER A 119 9.36 6.93 -11.15
N CYS A 120 8.51 6.38 -10.28
CA CYS A 120 7.19 6.89 -9.95
C CYS A 120 7.20 7.53 -8.55
N HIS A 121 7.03 8.86 -8.46
CA HIS A 121 7.14 9.58 -7.19
C HIS A 121 6.30 10.86 -7.15
N TRP A 122 6.06 11.36 -5.94
CA TRP A 122 5.36 12.63 -5.74
C TRP A 122 6.31 13.81 -5.91
N VAL A 123 5.86 14.83 -6.62
CA VAL A 123 6.53 16.14 -6.73
C VAL A 123 5.62 17.24 -6.20
N LYS A 124 6.21 18.27 -5.60
CA LYS A 124 5.50 19.50 -5.26
C LYS A 124 5.37 20.36 -6.51
N LEU A 125 4.18 20.89 -6.72
CA LEU A 125 3.90 21.87 -7.74
C LEU A 125 3.98 23.27 -7.14
N SER A 126 4.54 24.20 -7.90
CA SER A 126 4.36 25.63 -7.63
C SER A 126 2.89 26.02 -7.78
N LYS A 127 2.52 27.17 -7.19
CA LYS A 127 1.16 27.73 -7.36
C LYS A 127 0.81 27.96 -8.83
N GLN A 128 1.79 28.34 -9.65
CA GLN A 128 1.57 28.57 -11.08
C GLN A 128 1.32 27.25 -11.82
N GLU A 129 2.10 26.20 -11.54
CA GLU A 129 1.91 24.88 -12.15
C GLU A 129 0.57 24.26 -11.76
N ALA A 130 0.18 24.35 -10.49
CA ALA A 130 -1.13 23.86 -10.04
C ALA A 130 -2.29 24.61 -10.72
N ARG A 131 -2.16 25.93 -10.92
CA ARG A 131 -3.15 26.73 -11.67
C ARG A 131 -3.20 26.33 -13.14
N LYS A 132 -2.05 26.18 -13.80
CA LYS A 132 -1.97 25.73 -15.20
C LYS A 132 -2.57 24.33 -15.37
N HIS A 133 -2.27 23.41 -14.45
CA HIS A 133 -2.87 22.08 -14.42
C HIS A 133 -4.39 22.16 -14.27
N MET A 134 -4.90 22.99 -13.36
CA MET A 134 -6.35 23.12 -13.21
C MET A 134 -7.03 23.76 -14.43
N ALA A 135 -6.38 24.73 -15.08
CA ALA A 135 -6.91 25.32 -16.30
C ALA A 135 -7.05 24.28 -17.43
N SER A 136 -6.08 23.38 -17.60
CA SER A 136 -6.17 22.32 -18.61
C SER A 136 -7.23 21.27 -18.27
N ILE A 137 -7.44 20.99 -16.98
CA ILE A 137 -8.52 20.11 -16.51
C ILE A 137 -9.90 20.72 -16.81
N VAL A 138 -10.09 22.01 -16.53
CA VAL A 138 -11.34 22.71 -16.85
C VAL A 138 -11.62 22.74 -18.34
N GLU A 139 -10.59 22.93 -19.18
CA GLU A 139 -10.76 22.92 -20.62
C GLU A 139 -11.21 21.56 -21.14
N LYS A 140 -10.58 20.47 -20.67
CA LYS A 140 -11.02 19.10 -20.97
C LYS A 140 -12.46 18.82 -20.52
N GLU A 141 -12.89 19.36 -19.38
CA GLU A 141 -14.29 19.25 -18.95
C GLU A 141 -15.25 19.97 -19.89
N LYS A 142 -14.87 21.11 -20.47
CA LYS A 142 -15.68 21.82 -21.49
C LYS A 142 -15.76 21.04 -22.79
N GLU A 143 -14.68 20.35 -23.17
CA GLU A 143 -14.65 19.42 -24.30
C GLU A 143 -15.46 18.13 -24.05
N GLY A 144 -16.06 17.99 -22.85
CA GLY A 144 -16.93 16.87 -22.49
C GLY A 144 -16.20 15.67 -21.88
N VAL A 145 -14.89 15.78 -21.62
CA VAL A 145 -14.13 14.73 -20.92
C VAL A 145 -14.57 14.70 -19.46
N ILE A 146 -15.06 13.55 -18.99
CA ILE A 146 -15.49 13.38 -17.61
C ILE A 146 -14.26 13.24 -16.70
N ILE A 147 -13.96 14.30 -15.94
CA ILE A 147 -12.85 14.29 -14.96
C ILE A 147 -13.41 14.00 -13.57
N GLY A 148 -13.26 12.74 -13.19
CA GLY A 148 -13.68 12.21 -11.90
C GLY A 148 -15.17 12.00 -11.71
N ARG A 149 -15.57 11.68 -10.48
CA ARG A 149 -16.97 11.36 -10.15
C ARG A 149 -17.73 12.63 -9.78
N LYS A 150 -18.72 12.99 -10.61
CA LYS A 150 -19.75 13.98 -10.25
C LYS A 150 -20.55 13.48 -9.05
N ARG A 151 -20.73 14.33 -8.03
CA ARG A 151 -21.52 14.01 -6.83
C ARG A 151 -22.99 13.83 -7.24
N LYS A 152 -23.61 12.72 -6.85
CA LYS A 152 -25.06 12.49 -7.06
C LYS A 152 -25.84 13.59 -6.34
N VAL A 153 -26.79 14.21 -7.05
CA VAL A 153 -27.75 15.15 -6.44
C VAL A 153 -28.55 14.36 -5.40
N ARG A 154 -28.63 14.86 -4.17
CA ARG A 154 -29.39 14.19 -3.11
C ARG A 154 -30.89 14.24 -3.44
N SER A 155 -31.60 13.15 -3.16
CA SER A 155 -33.04 12.98 -3.44
C SER A 155 -33.94 13.74 -2.47
N ASP A 156 -33.38 14.32 -1.40
CA ASP A 156 -34.08 15.05 -0.34
C ASP A 156 -34.36 16.52 -0.69
N LYS A 157 -34.14 16.93 -1.95
CA LYS A 157 -34.69 18.18 -2.48
C LYS A 157 -36.16 17.95 -2.88
N GLY A 158 -37.02 18.01 -1.87
CA GLY A 158 -38.47 18.09 -1.98
C GLY A 158 -38.99 18.94 -0.83
#